data_AF-A0A1H2TYR9-F1
#
_entry.id   AF-A0A1H2TYR9-F1
#
_cell.length_a   1.000
_cell.length_b   1.000
_cell.length_c   1.000
_cell.angle_alpha   90.00
_cell.angle_beta   90.00
_cell.angle_gamma   90.00
#
_symmetry.space_group_name_H-M   'P 1'
#
loop_
_entity.id
_entity.type
_entity.pdbx_description
1 polymer ?
#
loop_
_entity_poly.entity_id
_entity_poly.type
_entity_poly.pdbx_seq_one_letter_code
_entity_poly.pdbx_strand_id
1 'polypeptide(L)'
;MAELRDRRLRGEPDPDPYGDAFLLIDGWEELRAVFPETDVYVRQLAEKGLTLGIHVLVAAKQWAAIRPGLRNLLQTRIELRLSDSDQSEIGAEHAARVPQRRPGRGMHPSKQHFLTALPRVDGAKLDALVEADQKNGRWPRRAQEVYRDSHAEAVAGLVDRVRSGWRGYPAPPVRLLPTELPYRFPPANDPKQIPLGIGEKALQPVHLDFRREPHFYAIGERGSGRTTLLRTIVRGITERYSPQEALIMLVDYRRTLLGFLTTEHLAAYVITPDQLRSHVEDVIPALRKRMPGPHVTQEQVRNRSWWSGPDLFIVIDDYELVASGGENPLAPLAEFLPMAADLGLHVVLTRDSAGATRGMFERFTLTLRETSAPALAMSANADAGRLIGVTHSRPLPPGRGTLVSRLDGSQLIQTPLVP
;
A
#
# COMPACT_ATOMS: atom_id res chain seq x y z
N MET A 1 -13.52 23.65 19.34
CA MET A 1 -13.68 23.09 17.97
C MET A 1 -14.63 23.89 17.09
N ALA A 2 -15.83 24.30 17.56
CA ALA A 2 -16.48 25.50 17.00
C ALA A 2 -15.47 26.65 16.95
N GLU A 3 -14.68 26.76 18.03
CA GLU A 3 -13.50 27.61 18.13
C GLU A 3 -12.47 27.48 16.98
N LEU A 4 -12.15 26.30 16.43
CA LEU A 4 -11.18 26.21 15.32
C LEU A 4 -11.78 26.77 14.03
N ARG A 5 -13.05 26.44 13.74
CA ARG A 5 -13.80 27.02 12.61
C ARG A 5 -14.01 28.52 12.77
N ASP A 6 -14.33 28.98 13.98
CA ASP A 6 -14.49 30.40 14.30
C ASP A 6 -13.17 31.16 14.18
N ARG A 7 -12.05 30.55 14.61
CA ARG A 7 -10.70 31.10 14.41
C ARG A 7 -10.35 31.22 12.92
N ARG A 8 -10.70 30.21 12.10
CA ARG A 8 -10.58 30.29 10.62
C ARG A 8 -11.43 31.40 10.03
N LEU A 9 -12.69 31.51 10.45
CA LEU A 9 -13.61 32.58 10.02
C LEU A 9 -13.11 33.98 10.42
N ARG A 10 -12.35 34.08 11.52
CA ARG A 10 -11.68 35.32 11.98
C ARG A 10 -10.29 35.56 11.35
N GLY A 11 -9.81 34.67 10.48
CA GLY A 11 -8.51 34.81 9.80
C GLY A 11 -7.29 34.62 10.71
N GLU A 12 -7.44 33.92 11.83
CA GLU A 12 -6.32 33.63 12.72
C GLU A 12 -5.38 32.56 12.12
N PRO A 13 -4.08 32.57 12.45
CA PRO A 13 -3.13 31.56 11.97
C PRO A 13 -3.56 30.16 12.42
N ASP A 14 -3.79 29.28 11.44
CA ASP A 14 -4.13 27.88 11.67
C ASP A 14 -2.87 27.01 11.62
N PRO A 15 -2.58 26.20 12.66
CA PRO A 15 -1.52 25.20 12.57
C PRO A 15 -1.79 24.08 11.55
N ASP A 16 -3.04 23.90 11.10
CA ASP A 16 -3.43 22.91 10.09
C ASP A 16 -3.33 23.49 8.65
N PRO A 17 -2.45 22.96 7.79
CA PRO A 17 -2.28 23.48 6.43
C PRO A 17 -3.42 23.10 5.47
N TYR A 18 -4.38 22.25 5.86
CA TYR A 18 -5.36 21.66 4.95
C TYR A 18 -6.71 22.41 4.86
N GLY A 19 -7.13 23.13 5.90
CA GLY A 19 -8.44 23.79 5.91
C GLY A 19 -9.61 22.80 5.97
N ASP A 20 -10.66 23.03 5.18
CA ASP A 20 -11.76 22.06 5.00
C ASP A 20 -11.47 21.16 3.78
N ALA A 21 -11.37 19.85 4.02
CA ALA A 21 -11.08 18.86 3.00
C ALA A 21 -12.38 18.22 2.49
N PHE A 22 -12.52 18.11 1.16
CA PHE A 22 -13.70 17.55 0.51
C PHE A 22 -13.32 16.29 -0.27
N LEU A 23 -13.82 15.12 0.15
CA LEU A 23 -13.72 13.87 -0.59
C LEU A 23 -14.91 13.75 -1.56
N LEU A 24 -14.66 13.90 -2.85
CA LEU A 24 -15.67 13.78 -3.90
C LEU A 24 -15.57 12.39 -4.56
N ILE A 25 -16.68 11.67 -4.56
CA ILE A 25 -16.80 10.35 -5.17
C ILE A 25 -17.91 10.41 -6.22
N ASP A 26 -17.52 10.25 -7.50
CA ASP A 26 -18.45 10.14 -8.62
C ASP A 26 -18.49 8.67 -9.09
N GLY A 27 -19.66 8.04 -9.00
CA GLY A 27 -19.82 6.60 -9.26
C GLY A 27 -19.57 5.73 -8.02
N TRP A 28 -20.41 5.89 -6.99
CA TRP A 28 -20.33 5.10 -5.76
C TRP A 28 -20.41 3.59 -6.00
N GLU A 29 -21.29 3.17 -6.90
CA GLU A 29 -21.50 1.78 -7.29
C GLU A 29 -20.22 1.18 -7.88
N GLU A 30 -19.61 1.89 -8.83
CA GLU A 30 -18.39 1.47 -9.52
C GLU A 30 -17.22 1.38 -8.55
N LEU A 31 -17.05 2.38 -7.67
CA LEU A 31 -15.99 2.37 -6.65
C LEU A 31 -16.12 1.17 -5.72
N ARG A 32 -17.33 0.87 -5.23
CA ARG A 32 -17.57 -0.27 -4.33
C ARG A 32 -17.42 -1.62 -5.01
N ALA A 33 -17.68 -1.72 -6.31
CA ALA A 33 -17.47 -2.94 -7.06
C ALA A 33 -15.98 -3.30 -7.16
N VAL A 34 -15.11 -2.29 -7.29
CA VAL A 34 -13.65 -2.49 -7.38
C VAL A 34 -12.99 -2.58 -6.01
N PHE A 35 -13.44 -1.77 -5.04
CA PHE A 35 -12.85 -1.69 -3.69
C PHE A 35 -13.94 -1.80 -2.60
N PRO A 36 -14.43 -3.02 -2.31
CA PRO A 36 -15.54 -3.24 -1.38
C PRO A 36 -15.32 -2.68 0.03
N GLU A 37 -14.08 -2.65 0.50
CA GLU A 37 -13.64 -2.11 1.79
C GLU A 37 -13.84 -0.59 1.91
N THR A 38 -13.97 0.12 0.79
CA THR A 38 -14.13 1.58 0.75
C THR A 38 -15.39 2.05 1.47
N ASP A 39 -16.45 1.23 1.51
CA ASP A 39 -17.67 1.49 2.26
C ASP A 39 -17.37 1.77 3.74
N VAL A 40 -16.45 1.00 4.34
CA VAL A 40 -16.06 1.15 5.73
C VAL A 40 -15.28 2.44 5.95
N TYR A 41 -14.30 2.73 5.09
CA TYR A 41 -13.45 3.92 5.22
C TYR A 41 -14.24 5.22 5.01
N VAL A 42 -15.07 5.29 3.97
CA VAL A 42 -15.88 6.47 3.66
C VAL A 42 -16.93 6.71 4.75
N ARG A 43 -17.53 5.65 5.30
CA ARG A 43 -18.42 5.78 6.45
C ARG A 43 -17.69 6.33 7.68
N GLN A 44 -16.51 5.82 8.02
CA GLN A 44 -15.73 6.34 9.16
C GLN A 44 -15.40 7.82 8.99
N LEU A 45 -15.06 8.24 7.76
CA LEU A 45 -14.87 9.67 7.43
C LEU A 45 -16.17 10.46 7.60
N ALA A 46 -17.32 9.96 7.13
CA ALA A 46 -18.59 10.65 7.30
C ALA A 46 -19.05 10.73 8.78
N GLU A 47 -18.77 9.71 9.59
CA GLU A 47 -19.15 9.65 11.01
C GLU A 47 -18.38 10.67 11.87
N LYS A 48 -17.08 10.82 11.63
CA LYS A 48 -16.18 11.63 12.49
C LYS A 48 -15.70 12.92 11.82
N GLY A 49 -15.67 12.95 10.50
CA GLY A 49 -14.98 13.95 9.69
C GLY A 49 -15.57 15.35 9.79
N LEU A 50 -16.90 15.48 9.94
CA LEU A 50 -17.54 16.81 10.00
C LEU A 50 -17.01 17.69 11.12
N THR A 51 -16.57 17.08 12.24
CA THR A 51 -15.97 17.81 13.38
C THR A 51 -14.51 18.21 13.14
N LEU A 52 -13.85 17.58 12.16
CA LEU A 52 -12.46 17.77 11.78
C LEU A 52 -12.30 18.57 10.47
N GLY A 53 -13.39 19.12 9.92
CA GLY A 53 -13.34 19.80 8.62
C GLY A 53 -13.23 18.86 7.42
N ILE A 54 -13.56 17.57 7.58
CA ILE A 54 -13.57 16.59 6.51
C ILE A 54 -15.02 16.37 6.05
N HIS A 55 -15.27 16.60 4.77
CA HIS A 55 -16.58 16.50 4.13
C HIS A 55 -16.56 15.41 3.09
N VAL A 56 -17.66 14.67 2.97
CA VAL A 56 -17.82 13.57 2.03
C VAL A 56 -18.97 13.88 1.09
N LEU A 57 -18.69 13.86 -0.21
CA LEU A 57 -19.67 14.03 -1.28
C LEU A 57 -19.70 12.76 -2.10
N VAL A 58 -20.86 12.13 -2.17
CA VAL A 58 -21.06 10.87 -2.91
C VAL A 58 -22.14 11.09 -3.95
N ALA A 59 -21.80 10.83 -5.21
CA ALA A 59 -22.76 10.71 -6.30
C ALA A 59 -23.00 9.22 -6.60
N ALA A 60 -24.28 8.85 -6.66
CA ALA A 60 -24.75 7.50 -6.98
C ALA A 60 -25.91 7.60 -7.96
N LYS A 61 -26.17 6.54 -8.73
CA LYS A 61 -27.29 6.51 -9.69
C LYS A 61 -28.64 6.36 -8.99
N GLN A 62 -28.64 5.76 -7.80
CA GLN A 62 -29.83 5.47 -7.01
C GLN A 62 -29.52 5.49 -5.51
N TRP A 63 -30.48 5.91 -4.68
CA TRP A 63 -30.30 5.92 -3.23
C TRP A 63 -30.10 4.53 -2.62
N ALA A 64 -30.67 3.48 -3.25
CA ALA A 64 -30.52 2.10 -2.81
C ALA A 64 -29.08 1.57 -2.88
N ALA A 65 -28.23 2.16 -3.73
CA ALA A 65 -26.81 1.81 -3.82
C ALA A 65 -26.02 2.25 -2.58
N ILE A 66 -26.48 3.30 -1.90
CA ILE A 66 -25.86 3.82 -0.69
C ILE A 66 -26.48 3.10 0.50
N ARG A 67 -25.66 2.32 1.22
CA ARG A 67 -26.11 1.58 2.40
C ARG A 67 -26.67 2.55 3.45
N PRO A 68 -27.69 2.14 4.23
CA PRO A 68 -28.34 3.02 5.22
C PRO A 68 -27.36 3.67 6.20
N GLY A 69 -26.31 2.95 6.62
CA GLY A 69 -25.28 3.46 7.53
C GLY A 69 -24.55 4.70 7.01
N LEU A 70 -24.20 4.74 5.72
CA LEU A 70 -23.61 5.94 5.10
C LEU A 70 -24.69 6.96 4.73
N ARG A 71 -25.82 6.50 4.16
CA ARG A 71 -26.90 7.38 3.68
C ARG A 71 -27.47 8.29 4.78
N ASN A 72 -27.55 7.80 6.00
CA ASN A 72 -28.06 8.57 7.14
C ASN A 72 -27.09 9.66 7.63
N LEU A 73 -25.79 9.55 7.29
CA LEU A 73 -24.79 10.56 7.61
C LEU A 73 -24.75 11.69 6.58
N LEU A 74 -25.31 11.47 5.39
CA LEU A 74 -25.40 12.47 4.32
C LEU A 74 -26.53 13.47 4.62
N GLN A 75 -26.15 14.60 5.22
CA GLN A 75 -27.07 15.66 5.66
C GLN A 75 -27.66 16.44 4.48
N THR A 76 -26.81 16.87 3.54
CA THR A 76 -27.24 17.58 2.34
C THR A 76 -27.50 16.56 1.23
N ARG A 77 -28.74 16.53 0.74
CA ARG A 77 -29.18 15.60 -0.31
C ARG A 77 -29.67 16.39 -1.52
N ILE A 78 -29.04 16.15 -2.66
CA ILE A 78 -29.40 16.76 -3.95
C ILE A 78 -29.91 15.63 -4.84
N GLU A 79 -31.23 15.53 -4.97
CA GLU A 79 -31.86 14.49 -5.80
C GLU A 79 -32.15 15.05 -7.19
N LEU A 80 -31.48 14.51 -8.21
CA LEU A 80 -31.81 14.78 -9.61
C LEU A 80 -32.93 13.86 -10.10
N ARG A 81 -33.35 14.01 -11.36
CA ARG A 81 -34.33 13.11 -11.96
C ARG A 81 -33.86 11.65 -11.88
N LEU A 82 -34.57 10.83 -11.10
CA LEU A 82 -34.40 9.38 -11.02
C LEU A 82 -35.09 8.67 -12.19
N SER A 83 -34.59 7.50 -12.58
CA SER A 83 -35.27 6.63 -13.56
C SER A 83 -36.60 6.10 -13.02
N ASP A 84 -36.60 5.75 -11.74
CA ASP A 84 -37.73 5.24 -10.98
C ASP A 84 -38.00 6.20 -9.81
N SER A 85 -39.20 6.77 -9.76
CA SER A 85 -39.58 7.73 -8.71
C SER A 85 -39.79 7.07 -7.35
N ASP A 86 -40.10 5.77 -7.31
CA ASP A 86 -40.36 5.06 -6.05
C ASP A 86 -39.11 4.92 -5.18
N GLN A 87 -37.94 5.15 -5.78
CA GLN A 87 -36.64 5.17 -5.10
C GLN A 87 -36.27 6.54 -4.51
N SER A 88 -37.14 7.55 -4.64
CA SER A 88 -36.90 8.89 -4.10
C SER A 88 -36.89 8.88 -2.57
N GLU A 89 -35.90 9.55 -1.97
CA GLU A 89 -35.86 9.77 -0.51
C GLU A 89 -36.71 10.98 -0.08
N ILE A 90 -37.17 11.80 -1.03
CA ILE A 90 -38.00 12.99 -0.78
C ILE A 90 -39.50 12.68 -1.00
N GLY A 91 -39.81 11.77 -1.91
CA GLY A 91 -41.15 11.22 -2.12
C GLY A 91 -41.49 10.95 -3.60
N ALA A 92 -42.03 9.77 -3.86
CA ALA A 92 -42.28 9.26 -5.22
C ALA A 92 -43.19 10.17 -6.06
N GLU A 93 -44.28 10.67 -5.48
CA GLU A 93 -45.23 11.53 -6.19
C GLU A 93 -44.58 12.82 -6.71
N HIS A 94 -43.71 13.44 -5.91
CA HIS A 94 -43.03 14.67 -6.30
C HIS A 94 -41.88 14.40 -7.28
N ALA A 95 -41.12 13.32 -7.06
CA ALA A 95 -40.05 12.91 -7.96
C ALA A 95 -40.56 12.58 -9.37
N ALA A 96 -41.77 12.02 -9.48
CA ALA A 96 -42.45 11.77 -10.75
C ALA A 96 -42.69 13.04 -11.58
N ARG A 97 -42.83 14.20 -10.93
CA ARG A 97 -43.08 15.51 -11.57
C ARG A 97 -41.80 16.21 -12.03
N VAL A 98 -40.62 15.70 -11.67
CA VAL A 98 -39.34 16.26 -12.15
C VAL A 98 -39.22 16.01 -13.66
N PRO A 99 -39.01 17.06 -14.50
CA PRO A 99 -39.03 16.90 -15.95
C PRO A 99 -38.01 15.90 -16.50
N GLN A 100 -38.47 15.00 -17.37
CA GLN A 100 -37.60 14.10 -18.12
C GLN A 100 -36.83 14.83 -19.23
N ARG A 101 -35.66 14.28 -19.61
CA ARG A 101 -34.80 14.80 -20.69
C ARG A 101 -34.40 16.27 -20.52
N ARG A 102 -34.37 16.77 -19.29
CA ARG A 102 -33.88 18.10 -18.91
C ARG A 102 -32.79 17.97 -17.83
N PRO A 103 -31.53 17.68 -18.21
CA PRO A 103 -30.43 17.55 -17.27
C PRO A 103 -30.29 18.77 -16.34
N GLY A 104 -29.85 18.52 -15.11
CA GLY A 104 -29.72 19.55 -14.09
C GLY A 104 -31.02 19.89 -13.35
N ARG A 105 -32.17 19.36 -13.75
CA ARG A 105 -33.40 19.44 -12.94
C ARG A 105 -33.37 18.41 -11.83
N GLY A 106 -33.79 18.85 -10.64
CA GLY A 106 -33.91 18.01 -9.47
C GLY A 106 -34.90 18.58 -8.46
N MET A 107 -34.92 17.95 -7.29
CA MET A 107 -35.78 18.30 -6.18
C MET A 107 -34.97 18.52 -4.90
N HIS A 108 -35.23 19.64 -4.24
CA HIS A 108 -34.68 19.94 -2.92
C HIS A 108 -35.50 19.23 -1.83
N PRO A 109 -34.96 18.89 -0.65
CA PRO A 109 -35.73 18.29 0.45
C PRO A 109 -36.99 19.09 0.87
N SER A 110 -37.04 20.39 0.59
CA SER A 110 -38.26 21.23 0.72
C SER A 110 -39.35 20.93 -0.33
N LYS A 111 -39.17 19.91 -1.17
CA LYS A 111 -40.04 19.51 -2.29
C LYS A 111 -40.15 20.55 -3.41
N GLN A 112 -39.23 21.51 -3.45
CA GLN A 112 -39.14 22.49 -4.52
C GLN A 112 -38.27 21.96 -5.67
N HIS A 113 -38.68 22.26 -6.90
CA HIS A 113 -37.86 21.99 -8.08
C HIS A 113 -36.72 23.00 -8.16
N PHE A 114 -35.52 22.53 -8.47
CA PHE A 114 -34.38 23.39 -8.77
C PHE A 114 -33.78 23.07 -10.14
N LEU A 115 -32.92 23.97 -10.61
CA LEU A 115 -32.04 23.76 -11.75
C LEU A 115 -30.60 24.02 -11.31
N THR A 116 -29.70 23.05 -11.52
CA THR A 116 -28.27 23.22 -11.26
C THR A 116 -27.72 24.36 -12.13
N ALA A 117 -27.00 25.29 -11.50
CA ALA A 117 -26.20 26.25 -12.24
C ALA A 117 -25.06 25.55 -12.99
N LEU A 118 -24.64 26.13 -14.12
CA LEU A 118 -23.45 25.68 -14.83
C LEU A 118 -22.19 26.27 -14.17
N PRO A 119 -21.10 25.50 -14.00
CA PRO A 119 -19.84 25.99 -13.44
C PRO A 119 -19.09 26.88 -14.45
N ARG A 120 -19.59 28.10 -14.68
CA ARG A 120 -19.03 29.06 -15.64
C ARG A 120 -19.22 30.51 -15.19
N VAL A 121 -18.30 31.40 -15.62
CA VAL A 121 -18.27 32.83 -15.25
C VAL A 121 -18.21 33.77 -16.47
N ASP A 122 -18.48 33.24 -17.66
CA ASP A 122 -18.37 33.90 -18.96
C ASP A 122 -19.76 34.21 -19.56
N GLY A 123 -20.72 34.60 -18.71
CA GLY A 123 -22.13 34.80 -19.09
C GLY A 123 -22.32 35.67 -20.35
N ALA A 124 -21.60 36.78 -20.48
CA ALA A 124 -21.69 37.64 -21.66
C ALA A 124 -21.25 36.94 -22.97
N LYS A 125 -20.23 36.08 -22.91
CA LYS A 125 -19.79 35.29 -24.07
C LYS A 125 -20.85 34.26 -24.46
N LEU A 126 -21.51 33.68 -23.47
CA LEU A 126 -22.60 32.74 -23.68
C LEU A 126 -23.81 33.40 -24.34
N ASP A 127 -24.21 34.57 -23.86
CA ASP A 127 -25.33 35.33 -24.42
C ASP A 127 -25.06 35.65 -25.90
N ALA A 128 -23.85 36.11 -26.23
CA ALA A 128 -23.44 36.37 -27.60
C ALA A 128 -23.46 35.11 -28.49
N LEU A 129 -23.06 33.94 -27.97
CA LEU A 129 -23.13 32.67 -28.70
C LEU A 129 -24.58 32.25 -28.99
N VAL A 130 -25.48 32.42 -28.01
CA VAL A 130 -26.91 32.11 -28.17
C VAL A 130 -27.56 33.05 -29.20
N GLU A 131 -27.26 34.34 -29.15
CA GLU A 131 -27.75 35.32 -30.13
C GLU A 131 -27.23 35.04 -31.55
N ALA A 132 -25.95 34.68 -31.69
CA ALA A 132 -25.36 34.35 -32.99
C ALA A 132 -25.98 33.09 -33.60
N ASP A 133 -26.23 32.05 -32.80
CA ASP A 133 -26.90 30.83 -33.25
C ASP A 133 -28.33 31.10 -33.75
N GLN A 134 -29.09 31.93 -33.02
CA GLN A 134 -30.44 32.35 -33.42
C GLN A 134 -30.43 33.12 -34.76
N LYS A 135 -29.43 33.98 -35.00
CA LYS A 135 -29.30 34.76 -36.24
C LYS A 135 -28.90 33.92 -37.45
N ASN A 136 -28.12 32.85 -37.25
CA ASN A 136 -27.55 32.05 -38.34
C ASN A 136 -28.55 31.06 -38.99
N GLY A 137 -29.83 31.07 -38.63
CA GLY A 137 -30.89 30.35 -39.34
C GLY A 137 -30.76 28.83 -39.36
N ARG A 138 -29.84 28.24 -38.59
CA ARG A 138 -29.87 26.79 -38.32
C ARG A 138 -31.16 26.54 -37.54
N TRP A 139 -32.06 25.71 -38.09
CA TRP A 139 -33.29 25.23 -37.47
C TRP A 139 -33.13 25.12 -35.94
N PRO A 140 -34.00 25.72 -35.11
CA PRO A 140 -33.62 26.22 -33.79
C PRO A 140 -32.92 25.14 -32.97
N ARG A 141 -31.59 25.26 -32.83
CA ARG A 141 -30.87 24.47 -31.84
C ARG A 141 -31.44 24.89 -30.49
N ARG A 142 -31.72 23.91 -29.63
CA ARG A 142 -32.09 24.25 -28.26
C ARG A 142 -30.89 24.97 -27.65
N ALA A 143 -31.10 26.04 -26.88
CA ALA A 143 -30.00 26.72 -26.17
C ALA A 143 -29.10 25.73 -25.39
N GLN A 144 -29.67 24.60 -24.95
CA GLN A 144 -29.02 23.40 -24.41
C GLN A 144 -27.83 22.88 -25.23
N GLU A 145 -27.90 22.91 -26.55
CA GLU A 145 -26.83 22.46 -27.44
C GLU A 145 -25.68 23.47 -27.45
N VAL A 146 -25.97 24.76 -27.53
CA VAL A 146 -24.97 25.85 -27.43
C VAL A 146 -24.28 25.82 -26.07
N TYR A 147 -25.05 25.57 -24.99
CA TYR A 147 -24.49 25.39 -23.65
C TYR A 147 -23.51 24.22 -23.60
N ARG A 148 -23.89 23.06 -24.16
CA ARG A 148 -23.06 21.85 -24.17
C ARG A 148 -21.78 22.05 -24.99
N ASP A 149 -21.90 22.60 -26.19
CA ASP A 149 -20.79 22.72 -27.13
C ASP A 149 -19.72 23.71 -26.63
N SER A 150 -20.12 24.74 -25.86
CA SER A 150 -19.20 25.71 -25.22
C SER A 150 -18.76 25.34 -23.81
N HIS A 151 -19.29 24.26 -23.22
CA HIS A 151 -19.16 24.01 -21.79
C HIS A 151 -17.71 23.79 -21.34
N ALA A 152 -16.95 22.97 -22.08
CA ALA A 152 -15.58 22.62 -21.73
C ALA A 152 -14.66 23.85 -21.74
N GLU A 153 -14.81 24.73 -22.74
CA GLU A 153 -14.05 25.98 -22.82
C GLU A 153 -14.39 26.92 -21.65
N ALA A 154 -15.69 27.02 -21.31
CA ALA A 154 -16.14 27.87 -20.21
C ALA A 154 -15.61 27.40 -18.83
N VAL A 155 -15.56 26.08 -18.60
CA VAL A 155 -14.97 25.50 -17.38
C VAL A 155 -13.46 25.74 -17.33
N ALA A 156 -12.74 25.55 -18.45
CA ALA A 156 -11.32 25.84 -18.51
C ALA A 156 -11.02 27.32 -18.19
N GLY A 157 -11.79 28.24 -18.77
CA GLY A 157 -11.67 29.68 -18.46
C GLY A 157 -11.96 30.02 -17.00
N LEU A 158 -12.92 29.34 -16.36
CA LEU A 158 -13.16 29.48 -14.91
C LEU A 158 -11.93 29.02 -14.11
N VAL A 159 -11.38 27.85 -14.42
CA VAL A 159 -10.20 27.29 -13.73
C VAL A 159 -8.99 28.23 -13.88
N ASP A 160 -8.73 28.73 -15.08
CA ASP A 160 -7.62 29.66 -15.34
C ASP A 160 -7.78 30.97 -14.58
N ARG A 161 -9.01 31.49 -14.49
CA ARG A 161 -9.30 32.70 -13.71
C ARG A 161 -9.10 32.50 -12.22
N VAL A 162 -9.53 31.36 -11.67
CA VAL A 162 -9.27 31.01 -10.27
C VAL A 162 -7.77 30.86 -10.01
N ARG A 163 -7.07 30.13 -10.87
CA ARG A 163 -5.63 29.88 -10.74
C ARG A 163 -4.80 31.16 -10.83
N SER A 164 -5.12 32.05 -11.78
CA SER A 164 -4.42 33.33 -11.95
C SER A 164 -4.74 34.35 -10.86
N GLY A 165 -5.94 34.26 -10.25
CA GLY A 165 -6.34 35.09 -9.11
C GLY A 165 -5.75 34.64 -7.77
N TRP A 166 -5.40 33.36 -7.63
CA TRP A 166 -4.89 32.79 -6.38
C TRP A 166 -3.39 33.04 -6.21
N ARG A 167 -3.00 33.68 -5.08
CA ARG A 167 -1.60 33.98 -4.73
C ARG A 167 -1.04 33.13 -3.59
N GLY A 168 -1.86 32.25 -3.00
CA GLY A 168 -1.45 31.39 -1.89
C GLY A 168 -0.87 30.05 -2.37
N TYR A 169 -0.61 29.15 -1.42
CA TYR A 169 -0.22 27.78 -1.73
C TYR A 169 -1.39 27.01 -2.37
N PRO A 170 -1.11 26.09 -3.32
CA PRO A 170 -2.14 25.21 -3.84
C PRO A 170 -2.56 24.17 -2.79
N ALA A 171 -3.67 23.49 -3.05
CA ALA A 171 -4.08 22.34 -2.25
C ALA A 171 -2.94 21.30 -2.20
N PRO A 172 -2.58 20.76 -1.02
CA PRO A 172 -1.55 19.73 -0.92
C PRO A 172 -1.91 18.49 -1.75
N PRO A 173 -0.98 17.93 -2.53
CA PRO A 173 -1.25 16.73 -3.32
C PRO A 173 -1.40 15.50 -2.42
N VAL A 174 -2.17 14.52 -2.90
CA VAL A 174 -2.23 13.18 -2.28
C VAL A 174 -0.85 12.55 -2.42
N ARG A 175 -0.23 12.23 -1.28
CA ARG A 175 1.07 11.55 -1.27
C ARG A 175 0.85 10.09 -1.62
N LEU A 176 1.51 9.65 -2.68
CA LEU A 176 1.47 8.27 -3.15
C LEU A 176 2.69 7.50 -2.67
N LEU A 177 2.56 6.18 -2.63
CA LEU A 177 3.70 5.30 -2.47
C LEU A 177 4.62 5.46 -3.70
N PRO A 178 5.89 5.91 -3.52
CA PRO A 178 6.77 6.23 -4.63
C PRO A 178 7.11 4.97 -5.44
N THR A 179 7.41 5.14 -6.72
CA THR A 179 7.85 4.04 -7.58
C THR A 179 9.31 3.69 -7.33
N GLU A 180 10.13 4.70 -7.04
CA GLU A 180 11.53 4.55 -6.66
C GLU A 180 11.74 5.18 -5.28
N LEU A 181 12.26 4.39 -4.35
CA LEU A 181 12.56 4.83 -3.00
C LEU A 181 14.08 4.77 -2.79
N PRO A 182 14.78 5.88 -2.53
CA PRO A 182 16.19 5.82 -2.18
C PRO A 182 16.38 5.13 -0.82
N TYR A 183 17.50 4.44 -0.61
CA TYR A 183 17.89 3.91 0.71
C TYR A 183 18.29 5.05 1.65
N ARG A 184 17.30 5.77 2.17
CA ARG A 184 17.43 6.86 3.14
C ARG A 184 16.24 6.81 4.08
N PHE A 185 16.50 6.39 5.31
CA PHE A 185 15.48 6.26 6.35
C PHE A 185 15.86 7.11 7.56
N PRO A 186 14.87 7.67 8.28
CA PRO A 186 15.14 8.25 9.58
C PRO A 186 15.66 7.15 10.54
N PRO A 187 16.40 7.51 11.60
CA PRO A 187 16.81 6.56 12.62
C PRO A 187 15.58 5.82 13.19
N ALA A 188 15.69 4.50 13.30
CA ALA A 188 14.68 3.70 13.96
C ALA A 188 14.73 3.93 15.49
N ASN A 189 13.60 3.78 16.17
CA ASN A 189 13.55 3.88 17.64
C ASN A 189 14.44 2.81 18.30
N ASP A 190 14.51 1.63 17.69
CA ASP A 190 15.45 0.58 18.08
C ASP A 190 16.56 0.49 17.03
N PRO A 191 17.83 0.69 17.41
CA PRO A 191 18.95 0.71 16.46
C PRO A 191 19.17 -0.65 15.77
N LYS A 192 18.65 -1.75 16.31
CA LYS A 192 18.79 -3.10 15.71
C LYS A 192 17.70 -3.43 14.69
N GLN A 193 16.68 -2.57 14.55
CA GLN A 193 15.63 -2.72 13.55
C GLN A 193 16.11 -2.29 12.15
N ILE A 194 15.91 -3.17 11.17
CA ILE A 194 16.38 -2.98 9.80
C ILE A 194 15.27 -2.37 8.94
N PRO A 195 15.46 -1.20 8.32
CA PRO A 195 14.45 -0.62 7.44
C PRO A 195 14.33 -1.45 6.16
N LEU A 196 13.11 -1.90 5.89
CA LEU A 196 12.76 -2.68 4.70
C LEU A 196 12.22 -1.79 3.58
N GLY A 197 11.60 -0.67 3.92
CA GLY A 197 10.87 0.18 2.97
C GLY A 197 9.94 1.15 3.67
N ILE A 198 8.98 1.70 2.92
CA ILE A 198 7.86 2.48 3.49
C ILE A 198 6.52 1.82 3.20
N GLY A 199 5.59 1.89 4.14
CA GLY A 199 4.23 1.32 4.01
C GLY A 199 3.22 2.31 3.42
N GLU A 200 2.28 1.82 2.62
CA GLU A 200 1.26 2.64 1.95
C GLU A 200 0.34 3.39 2.93
N LYS A 201 -0.01 2.77 4.07
CA LYS A 201 -1.02 3.29 5.00
C LYS A 201 -0.67 4.66 5.58
N ALA A 202 0.60 4.89 5.90
CA ALA A 202 1.06 6.11 6.58
C ALA A 202 2.33 6.72 5.96
N LEU A 203 2.86 6.11 4.89
CA LEU A 203 4.16 6.44 4.28
C LEU A 203 5.29 6.49 5.32
N GLN A 204 5.22 5.60 6.30
CA GLN A 204 6.20 5.46 7.37
C GLN A 204 7.15 4.29 7.09
N PRO A 205 8.40 4.36 7.58
CA PRO A 205 9.33 3.25 7.49
C PRO A 205 8.76 1.97 8.11
N VAL A 206 8.88 0.87 7.39
CA VAL A 206 8.57 -0.48 7.84
C VAL A 206 9.88 -1.20 8.10
N HIS A 207 9.98 -1.89 9.23
CA HIS A 207 11.22 -2.49 9.69
C HIS A 207 11.09 -4.01 9.84
N LEU A 208 12.23 -4.71 9.75
CA LEU A 208 12.41 -6.07 10.19
C LEU A 208 13.14 -6.08 11.53
N ASP A 209 12.73 -6.97 12.44
CA ASP A 209 13.40 -7.21 13.71
C ASP A 209 13.72 -8.70 13.86
N PHE A 210 14.94 -9.09 13.46
CA PHE A 210 15.39 -10.48 13.47
C PHE A 210 15.52 -11.09 14.87
N ARG A 211 15.51 -10.28 15.93
CA ARG A 211 15.46 -10.78 17.31
C ARG A 211 14.07 -11.27 17.69
N ARG A 212 13.03 -10.78 17.01
CA ARG A 212 11.61 -11.15 17.23
C ARG A 212 11.10 -12.14 16.19
N GLU A 213 11.52 -11.95 14.94
CA GLU A 213 11.12 -12.76 13.79
C GLU A 213 12.40 -13.18 13.05
N PRO A 214 13.02 -14.34 13.42
CA PRO A 214 14.38 -14.71 12.99
C PRO A 214 14.57 -14.92 11.49
N HIS A 215 13.48 -15.01 10.75
CA HIS A 215 13.48 -15.44 9.37
C HIS A 215 12.68 -14.47 8.51
N PHE A 216 13.05 -14.36 7.24
CA PHE A 216 12.32 -13.57 6.26
C PHE A 216 12.34 -14.28 4.91
N TYR A 217 11.25 -14.21 4.16
CA TYR A 217 11.27 -14.67 2.78
C TYR A 217 10.49 -13.77 1.82
N ALA A 218 10.92 -13.71 0.56
CA ALA A 218 10.21 -12.97 -0.47
C ALA A 218 9.94 -13.84 -1.69
N ILE A 219 8.74 -13.68 -2.27
CA ILE A 219 8.32 -14.38 -3.48
C ILE A 219 7.99 -13.33 -4.53
N GLY A 220 8.59 -13.46 -5.71
CA GLY A 220 8.36 -12.55 -6.82
C GLY A 220 8.92 -13.09 -8.12
N GLU A 221 8.43 -12.60 -9.25
CA GLU A 221 8.97 -12.95 -10.56
C GLU A 221 10.31 -12.25 -10.84
N ARG A 222 10.99 -12.65 -11.93
CA ARG A 222 12.22 -11.99 -12.37
C ARG A 222 11.95 -10.49 -12.64
N GLY A 223 12.84 -9.62 -12.14
CA GLY A 223 12.69 -8.17 -12.29
C GLY A 223 11.80 -7.49 -11.24
N SER A 224 11.18 -8.25 -10.33
CA SER A 224 10.37 -7.69 -9.23
C SER A 224 11.17 -6.96 -8.15
N GLY A 225 12.50 -7.10 -8.13
CA GLY A 225 13.39 -6.45 -7.15
C GLY A 225 13.90 -7.37 -6.03
N ARG A 226 13.74 -8.69 -6.13
CA ARG A 226 14.22 -9.71 -5.15
C ARG A 226 15.69 -9.51 -4.73
N THR A 227 16.61 -9.42 -5.69
CA THR A 227 18.04 -9.20 -5.36
C THR A 227 18.28 -7.86 -4.67
N THR A 228 17.63 -6.77 -5.13
CA THR A 228 17.71 -5.45 -4.47
C THR A 228 17.16 -5.47 -3.04
N LEU A 229 16.14 -6.26 -2.79
CA LEU A 229 15.62 -6.50 -1.44
C LEU A 229 16.64 -7.21 -0.55
N LEU A 230 17.35 -8.22 -1.05
CA LEU A 230 18.44 -8.84 -0.29
C LEU A 230 19.55 -7.84 0.01
N ARG A 231 19.94 -7.01 -0.96
CA ARG A 231 20.90 -5.92 -0.75
C ARG A 231 20.45 -4.94 0.34
N THR A 232 19.16 -4.62 0.35
CA THR A 232 18.52 -3.78 1.39
C THR A 232 18.68 -4.38 2.78
N ILE A 233 18.39 -5.68 2.92
CA ILE A 233 18.47 -6.37 4.20
C ILE A 233 19.92 -6.51 4.65
N VAL A 234 20.82 -6.98 3.77
CA VAL A 234 22.26 -7.14 4.07
C VAL A 234 22.88 -5.80 4.48
N ARG A 235 22.60 -4.71 3.75
CA ARG A 235 23.04 -3.37 4.13
C ARG A 235 22.48 -2.94 5.49
N GLY A 236 21.21 -3.25 5.73
CA GLY A 236 20.57 -3.01 7.02
C GLY A 236 21.29 -3.71 8.18
N ILE A 237 21.70 -4.96 7.98
CA ILE A 237 22.48 -5.75 8.96
C ILE A 237 23.85 -5.08 9.19
N THR A 238 24.62 -4.81 8.14
CA THR A 238 26.00 -4.30 8.28
C THR A 238 26.08 -2.88 8.82
N GLU A 239 25.02 -2.08 8.69
CA GLU A 239 24.93 -0.74 9.29
C GLU A 239 24.57 -0.77 10.79
N ARG A 240 24.08 -1.90 11.33
CA ARG A 240 23.47 -1.98 12.69
C ARG A 240 24.11 -3.02 13.60
N TYR A 241 24.76 -4.01 13.01
CA TYR A 241 25.49 -5.05 13.70
C TYR A 241 26.95 -4.93 13.31
N SER A 242 27.84 -5.10 14.28
CA SER A 242 29.27 -5.27 14.03
C SER A 242 29.58 -6.70 13.57
N PRO A 243 30.76 -6.95 12.97
CA PRO A 243 31.18 -8.30 12.59
C PRO A 243 31.24 -9.29 13.75
N GLN A 244 31.41 -8.79 14.99
CA GLN A 244 31.41 -9.62 16.21
C GLN A 244 29.99 -9.97 16.66
N GLU A 245 28.97 -9.24 16.20
CA GLU A 245 27.56 -9.48 16.50
C GLU A 245 26.84 -10.25 15.39
N ALA A 246 27.23 -10.09 14.13
CA ALA A 246 26.57 -10.74 13.00
C ALA A 246 27.56 -11.15 11.90
N LEU A 247 27.44 -12.40 11.47
CA LEU A 247 28.11 -12.96 10.31
C LEU A 247 27.09 -13.34 9.24
N ILE A 248 27.48 -13.20 7.97
CA ILE A 248 26.62 -13.40 6.80
C ILE A 248 27.24 -14.46 5.89
N MET A 249 26.46 -15.51 5.62
CA MET A 249 26.70 -16.47 4.56
C MET A 249 25.80 -16.09 3.38
N LEU A 250 26.40 -15.67 2.26
CA LEU A 250 25.69 -15.32 1.04
C LEU A 250 25.66 -16.52 0.09
N VAL A 251 24.46 -16.99 -0.26
CA VAL A 251 24.22 -18.05 -1.23
C VAL A 251 23.66 -17.42 -2.50
N ASP A 252 24.47 -17.39 -3.56
CA ASP A 252 24.18 -16.67 -4.79
C ASP A 252 24.75 -17.41 -6.01
N TYR A 253 23.99 -18.39 -6.51
CA TYR A 253 24.43 -19.22 -7.64
C TYR A 253 24.51 -18.43 -8.95
N ARG A 254 23.81 -17.29 -9.06
CA ARG A 254 23.82 -16.43 -10.25
C ARG A 254 24.83 -15.29 -10.18
N ARG A 255 25.51 -15.12 -9.04
CA ARG A 255 26.53 -14.09 -8.81
C ARG A 255 25.98 -12.67 -8.94
N THR A 256 24.70 -12.46 -8.61
CA THR A 256 24.00 -11.17 -8.63
C THR A 256 24.41 -10.24 -7.47
N LEU A 257 25.00 -10.79 -6.40
CA LEU A 257 25.48 -10.14 -5.19
C LEU A 257 27.02 -10.11 -5.12
N LEU A 258 27.71 -10.50 -6.19
CA LEU A 258 29.17 -10.50 -6.24
C LEU A 258 29.73 -9.11 -5.97
N GLY A 259 30.65 -9.01 -5.00
CA GLY A 259 31.30 -7.74 -4.62
C GLY A 259 30.41 -6.77 -3.86
N PHE A 260 29.14 -7.12 -3.58
CA PHE A 260 28.24 -6.26 -2.80
C PHE A 260 28.65 -6.16 -1.33
N LEU A 261 29.06 -7.29 -0.73
CA LEU A 261 29.54 -7.37 0.65
C LEU A 261 31.03 -7.69 0.67
N THR A 262 31.84 -6.71 1.06
CA THR A 262 33.32 -6.85 1.17
C THR A 262 33.84 -6.65 2.59
N THR A 263 32.94 -6.45 3.55
CA THR A 263 33.27 -6.22 4.97
C THR A 263 33.54 -7.54 5.70
N GLU A 264 34.10 -7.47 6.91
CA GLU A 264 34.34 -8.61 7.81
C GLU A 264 33.06 -9.38 8.22
N HIS A 265 31.87 -8.82 7.97
CA HIS A 265 30.61 -9.56 8.15
C HIS A 265 30.49 -10.78 7.22
N LEU A 266 31.20 -10.82 6.09
CA LEU A 266 31.11 -11.93 5.14
C LEU A 266 31.86 -13.16 5.68
N ALA A 267 31.12 -14.16 6.16
CA ALA A 267 31.70 -15.43 6.59
C ALA A 267 31.95 -16.39 5.41
N ALA A 268 31.04 -16.42 4.44
CA ALA A 268 31.18 -17.25 3.25
C ALA A 268 30.37 -16.67 2.08
N TYR A 269 30.93 -16.76 0.88
CA TYR A 269 30.26 -16.46 -0.38
C TYR A 269 30.16 -17.73 -1.23
N VAL A 270 28.94 -18.22 -1.40
CA VAL A 270 28.63 -19.56 -1.90
C VAL A 270 27.98 -19.47 -3.27
N ILE A 271 28.61 -20.08 -4.27
CA ILE A 271 28.17 -20.02 -5.67
C ILE A 271 27.87 -21.40 -6.25
N THR A 272 28.14 -22.48 -5.52
CA THR A 272 27.82 -23.86 -5.95
C THR A 272 27.13 -24.67 -4.85
N PRO A 273 26.36 -25.71 -5.21
CA PRO A 273 25.76 -26.63 -4.25
C PRO A 273 26.76 -27.35 -3.33
N ASP A 274 27.94 -27.71 -3.84
CA ASP A 274 28.94 -28.43 -3.03
C ASP A 274 29.58 -27.53 -1.98
N GLN A 275 29.83 -26.26 -2.31
CA GLN A 275 30.23 -25.25 -1.32
C GLN A 275 29.16 -25.07 -0.26
N LEU A 276 27.89 -24.98 -0.67
CA LEU A 276 26.79 -24.84 0.28
C LEU A 276 26.71 -26.03 1.23
N ARG A 277 26.81 -27.25 0.70
CA ARG A 277 26.80 -28.48 1.50
C ARG A 277 27.94 -28.48 2.53
N SER A 278 29.17 -28.22 2.08
CA SER A 278 30.34 -28.14 2.98
C SER A 278 30.14 -27.11 4.09
N HIS A 279 29.68 -25.91 3.77
CA HIS A 279 29.45 -24.87 4.78
C HIS A 279 28.29 -25.19 5.73
N VAL A 280 27.24 -25.86 5.26
CA VAL A 280 26.15 -26.34 6.13
C VAL A 280 26.67 -27.40 7.09
N GLU A 281 27.48 -28.35 6.61
CA GLU A 281 28.13 -29.36 7.45
C GLU A 281 29.02 -28.75 8.53
N ASP A 282 29.73 -27.65 8.23
CA ASP A 282 30.55 -26.91 9.20
C ASP A 282 29.73 -26.13 10.24
N VAL A 283 28.57 -25.58 9.83
CA VAL A 283 27.70 -24.77 10.70
C VAL A 283 26.93 -25.64 11.70
N ILE A 284 26.53 -26.86 11.33
CA ILE A 284 25.71 -27.74 12.18
C ILE A 284 26.35 -27.98 13.57
N PRO A 285 27.64 -28.36 13.70
CA PRO A 285 28.28 -28.51 15.01
C PRO A 285 28.25 -27.23 15.85
N ALA A 286 28.38 -26.06 15.24
CA ALA A 286 28.31 -24.78 15.93
C ALA A 286 26.90 -24.52 16.49
N LEU A 287 25.85 -24.75 15.69
CA LEU A 287 24.46 -24.63 16.14
C LEU A 287 24.12 -25.64 17.23
N ARG A 288 24.59 -26.89 17.13
CA ARG A 288 24.39 -27.90 18.18
C ARG A 288 25.02 -27.49 19.51
N LYS A 289 26.20 -26.87 19.50
CA LYS A 289 26.83 -26.32 20.73
C LYS A 289 26.04 -25.16 21.34
N ARG A 290 25.27 -24.43 20.53
CA ARG A 290 24.39 -23.34 21.01
C ARG A 290 23.05 -23.84 21.54
N MET A 291 22.70 -25.11 21.37
CA MET A 291 21.44 -25.65 21.90
C MET A 291 21.43 -25.56 23.43
N PRO A 292 20.30 -25.12 24.03
CA PRO A 292 20.20 -25.05 25.47
C PRO A 292 20.23 -26.47 26.07
N GLY A 293 21.23 -26.73 26.91
CA GLY A 293 21.35 -27.98 27.66
C GLY A 293 20.39 -28.06 28.85
N PRO A 294 20.31 -29.21 29.54
CA PRO A 294 19.38 -29.44 30.65
C PRO A 294 19.64 -28.53 31.88
N HIS A 295 20.81 -27.89 31.95
CA HIS A 295 21.20 -27.01 33.04
C HIS A 295 20.99 -25.52 32.74
N VAL A 296 20.46 -25.17 31.56
CA VAL A 296 20.18 -23.78 31.21
C VAL A 296 18.94 -23.30 31.95
N THR A 297 19.10 -22.25 32.75
CA THR A 297 18.00 -21.65 33.52
C THR A 297 17.04 -20.86 32.63
N GLN A 298 15.80 -20.64 33.09
CA GLN A 298 14.82 -19.84 32.35
C GLN A 298 15.30 -18.41 32.08
N GLU A 299 16.05 -17.81 33.01
CA GLU A 299 16.64 -16.48 32.83
C GLU A 299 17.70 -16.49 31.73
N GLN A 300 18.56 -17.50 31.71
CA GLN A 300 19.54 -17.69 30.64
C GLN A 300 18.87 -17.90 29.28
N VAL A 301 17.77 -18.68 29.21
CA VAL A 301 16.97 -18.82 27.98
C VAL A 301 16.48 -17.45 27.50
N ARG A 302 15.91 -16.65 28.40
CA ARG A 302 15.33 -15.35 28.08
C ARG A 302 16.35 -14.32 27.57
N ASN A 303 17.55 -14.29 28.14
CA ASN A 303 18.58 -13.30 27.80
C ASN A 303 19.67 -13.84 26.84
N ARG A 304 19.54 -15.09 26.41
CA ARG A 304 20.48 -15.78 25.51
C ARG A 304 21.92 -15.83 26.04
N SER A 305 22.12 -16.01 27.34
CA SER A 305 23.45 -15.89 27.97
C SER A 305 24.21 -17.20 28.19
N TRP A 306 23.72 -18.35 27.73
CA TRP A 306 24.44 -19.64 27.88
C TRP A 306 25.47 -19.89 26.77
N TRP A 307 25.44 -19.09 25.71
CA TRP A 307 26.46 -19.08 24.66
C TRP A 307 26.80 -17.64 24.26
N SER A 308 27.94 -17.46 23.61
CA SER A 308 28.41 -16.17 23.11
C SER A 308 28.97 -16.31 21.70
N GLY A 309 28.82 -15.26 20.89
CA GLY A 309 29.34 -15.19 19.53
C GLY A 309 28.36 -14.46 18.60
N PRO A 310 28.73 -14.29 17.33
CA PRO A 310 27.87 -13.62 16.37
C PRO A 310 26.66 -14.48 15.99
N ASP A 311 25.56 -13.80 15.68
CA ASP A 311 24.42 -14.39 14.98
C ASP A 311 24.83 -14.71 13.53
N LEU A 312 24.32 -15.80 13.00
CA LEU A 312 24.57 -16.26 11.64
C LEU A 312 23.35 -15.97 10.76
N PHE A 313 23.53 -15.10 9.77
CA PHE A 313 22.56 -14.82 8.73
C PHE A 313 22.89 -15.62 7.47
N ILE A 314 22.02 -16.56 7.11
CA ILE A 314 22.08 -17.28 5.84
C ILE A 314 21.16 -16.57 4.86
N VAL A 315 21.76 -15.87 3.90
CA VAL A 315 21.07 -15.03 2.93
C VAL A 315 21.14 -15.70 1.56
N ILE A 316 19.98 -16.04 0.99
CA ILE A 316 19.87 -16.89 -0.21
C ILE A 316 19.14 -16.14 -1.31
N ASP A 317 19.80 -15.89 -2.43
CA ASP A 317 19.15 -15.40 -3.66
C ASP A 317 18.70 -16.59 -4.53
N ASP A 318 17.55 -16.44 -5.20
CA ASP A 318 16.98 -17.44 -6.12
C ASP A 318 16.94 -18.87 -5.51
N TYR A 319 16.30 -19.04 -4.35
CA TYR A 319 16.21 -20.32 -3.60
C TYR A 319 15.74 -21.50 -4.46
N GLU A 320 14.93 -21.27 -5.49
CA GLU A 320 14.52 -22.31 -6.42
C GLU A 320 15.70 -23.06 -7.08
N LEU A 321 16.86 -22.42 -7.25
CA LEU A 321 18.07 -23.03 -7.80
C LEU A 321 18.80 -23.89 -6.79
N VAL A 322 18.63 -23.60 -5.50
CA VAL A 322 19.16 -24.41 -4.39
C VAL A 322 18.34 -25.69 -4.25
N ALA A 323 17.02 -25.59 -4.42
CA ALA A 323 16.10 -26.70 -4.28
C ALA A 323 15.94 -27.58 -5.56
N SER A 324 16.55 -27.23 -6.69
CA SER A 324 16.33 -27.92 -7.97
C SER A 324 17.13 -29.22 -8.19
N GLY A 325 18.03 -29.58 -7.27
CA GLY A 325 19.03 -30.65 -7.45
C GLY A 325 18.74 -32.01 -6.82
N GLY A 326 17.50 -32.28 -6.40
CA GLY A 326 17.13 -33.51 -5.70
C GLY A 326 17.28 -33.40 -4.19
N GLU A 327 18.52 -33.45 -3.68
CA GLU A 327 18.79 -33.23 -2.25
C GLU A 327 19.09 -31.74 -1.99
N ASN A 328 18.24 -31.10 -1.18
CA ASN A 328 18.41 -29.71 -0.79
C ASN A 328 19.55 -29.58 0.24
N PRO A 329 20.66 -28.88 -0.06
CA PRO A 329 21.79 -28.75 0.87
C PRO A 329 21.42 -28.07 2.19
N LEU A 330 20.33 -27.31 2.23
CA LEU A 330 19.83 -26.64 3.43
C LEU A 330 18.89 -27.51 4.27
N ALA A 331 18.45 -28.67 3.76
CA ALA A 331 17.52 -29.54 4.48
C ALA A 331 17.97 -29.93 5.90
N PRO A 332 19.27 -30.20 6.17
CA PRO A 332 19.74 -30.47 7.53
C PRO A 332 19.50 -29.32 8.51
N LEU A 333 19.47 -28.07 8.04
CA LEU A 333 19.25 -26.90 8.91
C LEU A 333 17.79 -26.74 9.36
N ALA A 334 16.85 -27.46 8.74
CA ALA A 334 15.43 -27.38 9.09
C ALA A 334 15.16 -27.72 10.57
N GLU A 335 15.96 -28.61 11.18
CA GLU A 335 15.80 -28.99 12.60
C GLU A 335 16.05 -27.83 13.57
N PHE A 336 16.80 -26.80 13.16
CA PHE A 336 17.15 -25.66 14.01
C PHE A 336 16.21 -24.46 13.85
N LEU A 337 15.43 -24.40 12.77
CA LEU A 337 14.54 -23.25 12.48
C LEU A 337 13.55 -22.95 13.63
N PRO A 338 12.89 -23.94 14.27
CA PRO A 338 11.99 -23.65 15.38
C PRO A 338 12.66 -22.99 16.59
N MET A 339 13.98 -23.16 16.76
CA MET A 339 14.78 -22.61 17.87
C MET A 339 15.73 -21.51 17.40
N ALA A 340 15.56 -20.98 16.18
CA ALA A 340 16.57 -20.14 15.55
C ALA A 340 16.88 -18.85 16.33
N ALA A 341 15.89 -18.26 17.01
CA ALA A 341 16.06 -17.09 17.87
C ALA A 341 17.09 -17.35 19.00
N ASP A 342 16.98 -18.51 19.63
CA ASP A 342 17.83 -18.93 20.76
C ASP A 342 19.26 -19.26 20.28
N LEU A 343 19.38 -19.77 19.05
CA LEU A 343 20.65 -20.20 18.45
C LEU A 343 21.39 -19.06 17.72
N GLY A 344 20.76 -17.90 17.57
CA GLY A 344 21.30 -16.81 16.75
C GLY A 344 21.41 -17.22 15.29
N LEU A 345 20.42 -17.96 14.78
CA LEU A 345 20.33 -18.37 13.37
C LEU A 345 19.25 -17.53 12.69
N HIS A 346 19.58 -16.97 11.54
CA HIS A 346 18.66 -16.20 10.72
C HIS A 346 18.71 -16.69 9.28
N VAL A 347 17.54 -16.72 8.64
CA VAL A 347 17.41 -17.19 7.25
C VAL A 347 16.62 -16.14 6.49
N VAL A 348 17.24 -15.60 5.44
CA VAL A 348 16.63 -14.61 4.56
C VAL A 348 16.71 -15.18 3.15
N LEU A 349 15.57 -15.43 2.51
CA LEU A 349 15.58 -16.00 1.16
C LEU A 349 14.66 -15.27 0.19
N THR A 350 15.04 -15.29 -1.08
CA THR A 350 14.15 -14.93 -2.18
C THR A 350 13.83 -16.16 -3.01
N ARG A 351 12.65 -16.19 -3.61
CA ARG A 351 12.21 -17.27 -4.49
C ARG A 351 11.43 -16.73 -5.68
N ASP A 352 11.57 -17.38 -6.83
CA ASP A 352 10.69 -17.11 -7.97
C ASP A 352 9.25 -17.49 -7.61
N SER A 353 8.31 -16.65 -8.04
CA SER A 353 6.88 -16.95 -8.06
C SER A 353 6.55 -18.21 -8.87
N ALA A 354 7.32 -18.50 -9.93
CA ALA A 354 7.16 -19.69 -10.75
C ALA A 354 7.38 -20.95 -9.91
N GLY A 355 6.33 -21.78 -9.80
CA GLY A 355 6.36 -22.99 -8.99
C GLY A 355 6.44 -22.75 -7.48
N ALA A 356 6.24 -21.51 -7.00
CA ALA A 356 6.25 -21.18 -5.57
C ALA A 356 5.25 -22.03 -4.79
N THR A 357 4.01 -22.17 -5.27
CA THR A 357 2.96 -22.93 -4.59
C THR A 357 3.39 -24.35 -4.24
N ARG A 358 4.11 -25.04 -5.14
CA ARG A 358 4.64 -26.39 -4.87
C ARG A 358 5.91 -26.34 -4.04
N GLY A 359 6.80 -25.40 -4.37
CA GLY A 359 8.09 -25.25 -3.70
C GLY A 359 7.97 -24.94 -2.21
N MET A 360 6.92 -24.24 -1.78
CA MET A 360 6.67 -23.92 -0.37
C MET A 360 6.20 -25.10 0.49
N PHE A 361 6.03 -26.30 -0.10
CA PHE A 361 5.77 -27.56 0.63
C PHE A 361 7.04 -28.40 0.81
N GLU A 362 8.17 -27.99 0.23
CA GLU A 362 9.46 -28.62 0.50
C GLU A 362 9.85 -28.41 1.98
N ARG A 363 10.44 -29.43 2.61
CA ARG A 363 10.63 -29.51 4.07
C ARG A 363 11.23 -28.25 4.69
N PHE A 364 12.30 -27.70 4.11
CA PHE A 364 12.97 -26.52 4.66
C PHE A 364 12.06 -25.28 4.59
N THR A 365 11.47 -24.99 3.43
CA THR A 365 10.55 -23.84 3.29
C THR A 365 9.25 -24.01 4.09
N LEU A 366 8.75 -25.23 4.22
CA LEU A 366 7.57 -25.54 5.04
C LEU A 366 7.87 -25.22 6.51
N THR A 367 8.98 -25.73 7.03
CA THR A 367 9.41 -25.47 8.42
C THR A 367 9.62 -23.98 8.65
N LEU A 368 10.26 -23.28 7.70
CA LEU A 368 10.44 -21.82 7.75
C LEU A 368 9.09 -21.09 7.87
N ARG A 369 8.08 -21.49 7.11
CA ARG A 369 6.73 -20.88 7.20
C ARG A 369 6.04 -21.17 8.52
N GLU A 370 6.21 -22.38 9.07
CA GLU A 370 5.61 -22.77 10.35
C GLU A 370 6.17 -21.95 11.52
N THR A 371 7.39 -21.40 11.41
CA THR A 371 7.91 -20.40 12.36
C THR A 371 7.22 -19.03 12.29
N SER A 372 6.24 -18.85 11.40
CA SER A 372 5.55 -17.58 11.15
C SER A 372 6.47 -16.45 10.68
N ALA A 373 7.50 -16.80 9.91
CA ALA A 373 8.43 -15.85 9.30
C ALA A 373 7.70 -14.76 8.48
N PRO A 374 8.01 -13.46 8.66
CA PRO A 374 7.58 -12.40 7.78
C PRO A 374 7.91 -12.67 6.33
N ALA A 375 6.98 -12.26 5.47
CA ALA A 375 7.03 -12.63 4.07
C ALA A 375 6.58 -11.50 3.16
N LEU A 376 7.31 -11.27 2.07
CA LEU A 376 6.97 -10.24 1.08
C LEU A 376 6.51 -10.87 -0.24
N ALA A 377 5.25 -10.62 -0.60
CA ALA A 377 4.69 -11.00 -1.90
C ALA A 377 4.88 -9.84 -2.88
N MET A 378 5.85 -9.96 -3.78
CA MET A 378 6.20 -8.96 -4.80
C MET A 378 5.42 -9.21 -6.11
N SER A 379 5.77 -8.49 -7.18
CA SER A 379 5.17 -8.70 -8.51
C SER A 379 5.24 -10.16 -8.94
N ALA A 380 4.13 -10.67 -9.46
CA ALA A 380 4.05 -11.95 -10.12
C ALA A 380 2.86 -11.97 -11.09
N ASN A 381 2.94 -12.81 -12.12
CA ASN A 381 1.81 -13.03 -13.02
C ASN A 381 0.55 -13.52 -12.27
N ALA A 382 -0.63 -13.11 -12.73
CA ALA A 382 -1.93 -13.43 -12.14
C ALA A 382 -2.18 -14.96 -12.03
N ASP A 383 -1.60 -15.75 -12.93
CA ASP A 383 -1.76 -17.20 -12.96
C ASP A 383 -1.01 -17.94 -11.82
N ALA A 384 -0.12 -17.26 -11.10
CA ALA A 384 0.61 -17.87 -9.98
C ALA A 384 -0.27 -18.16 -8.75
N GLY A 385 -1.49 -17.61 -8.69
CA GLY A 385 -2.44 -17.89 -7.62
C GLY A 385 -2.11 -17.15 -6.32
N ARG A 386 -2.14 -17.85 -5.18
CA ARG A 386 -1.78 -17.25 -3.88
C ARG A 386 -0.29 -17.40 -3.62
N LEU A 387 0.37 -16.29 -3.32
CA LEU A 387 1.81 -16.28 -3.02
C LEU A 387 2.05 -16.51 -1.52
N ILE A 388 1.46 -15.67 -0.68
CA ILE A 388 1.71 -15.63 0.77
C ILE A 388 0.38 -15.38 1.50
N GLY A 389 -0.04 -16.33 2.33
CA GLY A 389 -1.29 -16.24 3.09
C GLY A 389 -2.50 -16.04 2.18
N VAL A 390 -3.21 -14.93 2.36
CA VAL A 390 -4.36 -14.53 1.53
C VAL A 390 -3.98 -13.64 0.34
N THR A 391 -2.70 -13.31 0.18
CA THR A 391 -2.23 -12.42 -0.88
C THR A 391 -2.14 -13.14 -2.22
N HIS A 392 -2.96 -12.69 -3.17
CA HIS A 392 -2.96 -13.17 -4.55
C HIS A 392 -1.87 -12.50 -5.38
N SER A 393 -1.34 -13.22 -6.36
CA SER A 393 -0.39 -12.69 -7.34
C SER A 393 -1.04 -11.62 -8.21
N ARG A 394 -0.27 -10.58 -8.50
CA ARG A 394 -0.66 -9.51 -9.41
C ARG A 394 0.59 -8.76 -9.89
N PRO A 395 0.54 -8.14 -11.08
CA PRO A 395 1.58 -7.25 -11.52
C PRO A 395 1.76 -6.09 -10.54
N LEU A 396 3.01 -5.80 -10.18
CA LEU A 396 3.41 -4.71 -9.30
C LEU A 396 4.67 -4.03 -9.87
N PRO A 397 4.86 -2.72 -9.63
CA PRO A 397 6.14 -2.07 -9.91
C PRO A 397 7.30 -2.76 -9.15
N PRO A 398 8.54 -2.72 -9.69
CA PRO A 398 9.71 -3.25 -8.98
C PRO A 398 9.86 -2.66 -7.57
N GLY A 399 10.21 -3.51 -6.61
CA GLY A 399 10.33 -3.18 -5.19
C GLY A 399 8.99 -3.03 -4.45
N ARG A 400 7.85 -3.10 -5.14
CA ARG A 400 6.54 -3.07 -4.50
C ARG A 400 6.10 -4.48 -4.12
N GLY A 401 5.58 -4.64 -2.91
CA GLY A 401 5.08 -5.93 -2.44
C GLY A 401 4.19 -5.81 -1.21
N THR A 402 3.40 -6.85 -0.98
CA THR A 402 2.57 -6.96 0.23
C THR A 402 3.37 -7.70 1.29
N LEU A 403 3.77 -6.99 2.34
CA LEU A 403 4.42 -7.57 3.52
C LEU A 403 3.34 -8.19 4.40
N VAL A 404 3.55 -9.45 4.77
CA VAL A 404 2.73 -10.20 5.71
C VAL A 404 3.61 -10.59 6.88
N SER A 405 3.30 -10.07 8.06
CA SER A 405 3.93 -10.44 9.33
C SER A 405 2.85 -10.84 10.34
N ARG A 406 3.20 -11.71 11.27
CA ARG A 406 2.31 -12.08 12.38
C ARG A 406 2.10 -10.89 13.34
N LEU A 407 3.11 -10.04 13.49
CA LEU A 407 3.11 -8.90 14.40
C LEU A 407 2.35 -7.70 13.84
N ASP A 408 2.63 -7.35 12.58
CA ASP A 408 2.13 -6.10 11.96
C ASP A 408 0.99 -6.32 10.95
N GLY A 409 0.57 -7.57 10.77
CA GLY A 409 -0.46 -7.96 9.82
C GLY A 409 0.01 -7.82 8.36
N SER A 410 -0.93 -7.49 7.47
CA SER A 410 -0.68 -7.31 6.05
C SER A 410 -0.71 -5.82 5.65
N GLN A 411 0.28 -5.40 4.86
CA GLN A 411 0.35 -4.05 4.28
C GLN A 411 1.16 -4.02 2.99
N LEU A 412 0.76 -3.15 2.06
CA LEU A 412 1.55 -2.85 0.87
C LEU A 412 2.73 -1.96 1.24
N ILE A 413 3.92 -2.31 0.78
CA ILE A 413 5.16 -1.56 1.00
C ILE A 413 5.90 -1.31 -0.31
N GLN A 414 6.76 -0.29 -0.29
CA GLN A 414 7.79 -0.06 -1.32
C GLN A 414 9.17 -0.22 -0.69
N THR A 415 9.95 -1.16 -1.22
CA THR A 415 11.34 -1.38 -0.81
C THR A 415 12.25 -0.36 -1.50
N PRO A 416 13.38 0.01 -0.87
CA PRO A 416 14.31 0.97 -1.45
C PRO A 416 15.14 0.35 -2.57
N LEU A 417 15.72 1.22 -3.39
CA LEU A 417 16.76 0.89 -4.34
C LEU A 417 18.11 0.97 -3.61
N VAL A 418 18.75 -0.19 -3.48
CA VAL A 418 20.16 -0.30 -3.10
C VAL A 418 20.94 -0.74 -4.34
N PRO A 419 21.82 0.12 -4.86
CA PRO A 419 22.54 -0.12 -6.12
C PRO A 419 23.52 -1.29 -6.07
#